data_AF-A0A366GE10-F1
#
_entry.id   AF-A0A366GE10-F1
#
_cell.length_a   1.000
_cell.length_b   1.000
_cell.length_c   1.000
_cell.angle_alpha   90.00
_cell.angle_beta   90.00
_cell.angle_gamma   90.00
#
_symmetry.space_group_name_H-M   'P 1'
#
loop_
_entity.id
_entity.type
_entity.pdbx_description
1 polymer ?
#
loop_
_entity_poly.entity_id
_entity_poly.type
_entity_poly.pdbx_seq_one_letter_code
_entity_poly.pdbx_strand_id
1 'polypeptide(L)'
;MRQFMLDLGVPDHAIVLEERSRNTSQNAEHTSVILPEHGVTRVLLVTSALHMPRAKALFEALGLEVIPVAADHEVLSRPWWRSLLPETSALDGSSRAIKEIVGRLVGR
;
A
#
# COMPACT_ATOMS: atom_id res chain seq x y z
N MET A 1 3.59 8.29 -11.97
CA MET A 1 3.53 8.96 -10.65
C MET A 1 4.44 10.18 -10.58
N ARG A 2 5.74 10.07 -10.90
CA ARG A 2 6.66 11.24 -10.88
C ARG A 2 6.15 12.45 -11.67
N GLN A 3 5.80 12.26 -12.95
CA GLN A 3 5.30 13.36 -13.78
C GLN A 3 4.05 14.00 -13.18
N PHE A 4 3.11 13.19 -12.70
CA PHE A 4 1.90 13.68 -12.02
C PHE A 4 2.23 14.53 -10.77
N MET A 5 3.23 14.15 -9.98
CA MET A 5 3.69 14.93 -8.82
C MET A 5 4.33 16.26 -9.25
N LEU A 6 5.12 16.25 -10.32
CA LEU A 6 5.72 17.47 -10.89
C LEU A 6 4.64 18.43 -11.40
N ASP A 7 3.63 17.91 -12.09
CA ASP A 7 2.50 18.70 -12.60
C ASP A 7 1.68 19.34 -11.46
N LEU A 8 1.64 18.68 -10.29
CA LEU A 8 1.04 19.22 -9.06
C LEU A 8 1.95 20.21 -8.31
N GLY A 9 3.16 20.49 -8.83
CA GLY A 9 4.08 21.47 -8.25
C GLY A 9 5.00 20.91 -7.15
N VAL A 10 5.08 19.59 -6.97
CA VAL A 10 6.08 18.99 -6.08
C VAL A 10 7.47 19.22 -6.68
N PRO A 11 8.42 19.82 -5.94
CA PRO A 11 9.77 20.04 -6.45
C PRO A 11 10.48 18.72 -6.77
N ASP A 12 11.25 18.68 -7.85
CA ASP A 12 11.90 17.44 -8.30
C ASP A 12 12.86 16.83 -7.26
N HIS A 13 13.58 17.68 -6.54
CA HIS A 13 14.51 17.26 -5.48
C HIS A 13 13.80 16.67 -4.25
N ALA A 14 12.49 16.85 -4.12
CA ALA A 14 11.69 16.23 -3.07
C ALA A 14 11.13 14.85 -3.48
N ILE A 15 11.39 14.41 -4.73
CA ILE A 15 10.92 13.13 -5.27
C ILE A 15 12.08 12.16 -5.35
N VAL A 16 12.03 11.11 -4.55
CA VAL A 16 12.96 9.98 -4.63
C VAL A 16 12.21 8.78 -5.20
N LEU A 17 12.78 8.14 -6.23
CA LEU A 17 12.18 6.98 -6.88
C LEU A 17 12.87 5.69 -6.47
N GLU A 18 12.07 4.70 -6.11
CA GLU A 18 12.48 3.31 -5.99
C GLU A 18 11.84 2.51 -7.13
N GLU A 19 12.63 2.09 -8.12
CA GLU A 19 12.15 1.52 -9.39
C GLU A 19 12.42 0.00 -9.54
N ARG A 20 13.05 -0.63 -8.54
CA ARG A 20 13.52 -2.02 -8.65
C ARG A 20 12.50 -3.04 -8.16
N SER A 21 11.59 -2.63 -7.28
CA SER A 21 10.65 -3.54 -6.64
C SER A 21 9.56 -4.05 -7.57
N ARG A 22 9.24 -5.34 -7.44
CA ARG A 22 8.17 -6.01 -8.19
C ARG A 22 6.98 -6.40 -7.31
N ASN A 23 7.12 -6.25 -5.99
CA ASN A 23 6.09 -6.53 -5.01
C ASN A 23 6.27 -5.63 -3.77
N THR A 24 5.29 -5.67 -2.86
CA THR A 24 5.26 -4.82 -1.66
C THR A 24 6.40 -5.11 -0.68
N SER A 25 6.84 -6.37 -0.55
CA SER A 25 7.93 -6.74 0.36
C SER A 25 9.26 -6.16 -0.12
N GLN A 26 9.59 -6.35 -1.41
CA GLN A 26 10.76 -5.73 -2.03
C GLN A 26 10.73 -4.21 -1.91
N ASN A 27 9.54 -3.60 -2.08
CA ASN A 27 9.41 -2.16 -1.94
C ASN A 27 9.71 -1.69 -0.52
N ALA A 28 9.22 -2.40 0.50
CA ALA A 28 9.55 -2.10 1.89
C ALA A 28 11.06 -2.24 2.15
N GLU A 29 11.67 -3.35 1.72
CA GLU A 29 13.11 -3.61 1.86
C GLU A 29 13.97 -2.54 1.19
N HIS A 30 13.76 -2.29 -0.11
CA HIS A 30 14.54 -1.30 -0.85
C HIS A 30 14.32 0.12 -0.32
N THR A 31 13.09 0.49 0.02
CA THR A 31 12.78 1.81 0.57
C THR A 31 13.41 2.02 1.95
N SER A 32 13.45 0.99 2.79
CA SER A 32 14.07 1.08 4.12
C SER A 32 15.58 1.34 4.09
N VAL A 33 16.26 1.06 2.96
CA VAL A 33 17.68 1.41 2.77
C VAL A 33 17.85 2.86 2.33
N ILE A 34 16.90 3.38 1.55
CA ILE A 34 16.95 4.76 1.03
C ILE A 34 16.62 5.78 2.13
N LEU A 35 15.59 5.53 2.95
CA LEU A 35 15.09 6.51 3.93
C LEU A 35 16.15 6.99 4.96
N PRO A 36 17.03 6.13 5.51
CA PRO A 36 18.09 6.55 6.41
C PRO A 36 19.12 7.48 5.76
N GLU A 37 19.40 7.34 4.45
CA GLU A 37 20.29 8.25 3.72
C GLU A 37 19.77 9.69 3.71
N HIS A 38 18.46 9.86 3.90
CA HIS A 38 17.76 11.13 4.03
C HIS A 38 17.43 11.53 5.48
N GLY A 39 17.89 10.76 6.48
CA GLY A 39 17.59 11.01 7.90
C GLY A 39 16.13 10.78 8.28
N VAL A 40 15.39 9.98 7.50
CA VAL A 40 13.96 9.72 7.72
C VAL A 40 13.76 8.41 8.48
N THR A 41 13.10 8.49 9.64
CA THR A 41 12.74 7.32 10.46
C THR A 41 11.23 7.15 10.63
N ARG A 42 10.46 8.15 10.22
CA ARG A 42 9.00 8.22 10.35
C ARG A 42 8.37 8.64 9.03
N VAL A 43 7.38 7.88 8.57
CA VAL A 43 6.78 8.06 7.24
C VAL A 43 5.27 8.06 7.25
N LEU A 44 4.68 8.85 6.35
CA LEU A 44 3.29 8.70 5.94
C LEU A 44 3.23 7.62 4.86
N LEU A 45 2.59 6.49 5.15
CA LEU A 45 2.42 5.42 4.17
C LEU A 45 1.08 5.60 3.45
N VAL A 46 1.14 6.04 2.20
CA VAL A 46 -0.03 6.24 1.34
C VAL A 46 -0.28 4.99 0.49
N THR A 47 -1.39 4.31 0.73
CA THR A 47 -1.82 3.15 -0.09
C THR A 47 -3.32 2.91 0.08
N SER A 48 -3.87 1.93 -0.64
CA SER A 48 -5.27 1.52 -0.49
C SER A 48 -5.55 1.04 0.94
N ALA A 49 -6.69 1.41 1.52
CA ALA A 49 -7.12 0.96 2.84
C ALA A 49 -7.14 -0.57 2.96
N LEU A 50 -7.48 -1.28 1.89
CA LEU A 50 -7.50 -2.75 1.85
C LEU A 50 -6.09 -3.33 2.06
N HIS A 51 -5.08 -2.75 1.43
CA HIS A 51 -3.69 -3.22 1.48
C HIS A 51 -2.92 -2.67 2.69
N MET A 52 -3.46 -1.65 3.37
CA MET A 52 -2.80 -0.94 4.46
C MET A 52 -2.28 -1.86 5.56
N PRO A 53 -3.03 -2.85 6.09
CA PRO A 53 -2.53 -3.68 7.19
C PRO A 53 -1.29 -4.48 6.80
N ARG A 54 -1.24 -4.98 5.55
CA ARG A 54 -0.10 -5.75 5.04
C ARG A 54 1.10 -4.85 4.80
N ALA A 55 0.90 -3.72 4.13
CA ALA A 55 1.97 -2.78 3.83
C ALA A 55 2.59 -2.22 5.12
N LYS A 56 1.76 -1.73 6.05
CA LYS A 56 2.22 -1.20 7.34
C LYS A 56 3.09 -2.21 8.11
N ALA A 57 2.64 -3.47 8.21
CA ALA A 57 3.41 -4.51 8.91
C ALA A 57 4.80 -4.74 8.31
N LEU A 58 4.94 -4.71 6.98
CA LEU A 58 6.23 -4.88 6.30
C LEU A 58 7.19 -3.72 6.60
N PHE A 59 6.71 -2.47 6.53
CA PHE A 59 7.55 -1.31 6.81
C PHE A 59 7.92 -1.20 8.31
N GLU A 60 7.00 -1.52 9.22
CA GLU A 60 7.28 -1.54 10.66
C GLU A 60 8.27 -2.65 11.05
N ALA A 61 8.21 -3.81 10.39
CA ALA A 61 9.18 -4.90 10.61
C ALA A 61 10.62 -4.50 10.25
N LEU A 62 10.79 -3.48 9.41
CA LEU A 62 12.09 -2.91 9.01
C LEU A 62 12.51 -1.72 9.89
N GLY A 63 11.80 -1.46 11.00
CA GLY A 63 12.18 -0.46 12.01
C GLY A 63 11.71 0.97 11.71
N LEU A 64 10.80 1.16 10.75
CA LEU A 64 10.22 2.47 10.44
C LEU A 64 8.98 2.75 11.30
N GLU A 65 8.82 4.00 11.75
CA GLU A 65 7.57 4.45 12.34
C GLU A 65 6.57 4.82 11.22
N VAL A 66 5.49 4.05 11.10
CA VAL A 66 4.54 4.17 9.98
C VAL A 66 3.23 4.80 10.43
N ILE A 67 2.88 5.93 9.82
CA ILE A 67 1.57 6.56 9.95
C ILE A 67 0.75 6.21 8.70
N PRO A 68 -0.34 5.42 8.83
CA PRO A 68 -1.14 5.01 7.68
C PRO A 68 -2.00 6.17 7.15
N VAL A 69 -1.99 6.36 5.82
CA VAL A 69 -2.85 7.33 5.13
C VAL A 69 -3.55 6.60 3.97
N ALA A 70 -4.84 6.31 4.13
CA ALA A 70 -5.60 5.61 3.10
C ALA A 70 -5.86 6.51 1.88
N ALA A 71 -5.52 6.02 0.69
CA ALA A 71 -5.82 6.71 -0.57
C ALA A 71 -7.26 6.47 -1.05
N ASP A 72 -7.89 5.40 -0.58
CA ASP A 72 -9.27 5.02 -0.86
C ASP A 72 -9.98 4.53 0.41
N HIS A 73 -11.31 4.65 0.42
CA HIS A 73 -12.14 3.97 1.39
C HIS A 73 -13.26 3.29 0.61
N GLU A 74 -13.18 1.96 0.45
CA GLU A 74 -14.33 1.18 -0.03
C GLU A 74 -15.37 1.11 1.10
N VAL A 75 -16.27 2.10 1.13
CA VAL A 75 -17.49 1.99 1.93
C VAL A 75 -18.40 1.00 1.20
N LEU A 76 -18.47 -0.24 1.70
CA LEU A 76 -19.51 -1.19 1.30
C LEU A 76 -20.86 -0.66 1.79
N SER A 77 -21.46 0.25 1.02
CA SER A 77 -22.77 0.88 1.28
C SER A 77 -23.95 -0.06 0.96
N ARG A 78 -23.71 -1.38 0.90
CA ARG A 78 -24.73 -2.38 0.59
C ARG A 78 -24.99 -3.28 1.81
N PRO A 79 -26.26 -3.62 2.09
CA PRO A 79 -26.60 -4.62 3.10
C PRO A 79 -25.87 -5.94 2.84
N TRP A 80 -25.31 -6.56 3.88
CA TRP A 80 -24.50 -7.79 3.82
C TRP A 80 -25.15 -8.95 3.03
N TRP A 81 -26.49 -9.04 3.05
CA TRP A 81 -27.24 -10.07 2.33
C TRP A 81 -27.23 -9.89 0.81
N ARG A 82 -27.03 -8.68 0.29
CA ARG A 82 -26.87 -8.44 -1.16
C ARG A 82 -25.53 -8.93 -1.69
N SER A 83 -24.53 -9.09 -0.81
CA SER A 83 -23.23 -9.68 -1.16
C SER A 83 -23.28 -11.19 -1.34
N LEU A 84 -24.40 -11.84 -0.99
CA LEU A 84 -24.64 -13.28 -1.25
C LEU A 84 -25.23 -13.55 -2.64
N LEU A 85 -25.65 -12.50 -3.36
CA LEU A 85 -26.13 -12.64 -4.73
C LEU A 85 -24.94 -12.73 -5.69
N PRO A 86 -24.96 -13.66 -6.66
CA PRO A 86 -23.89 -13.80 -7.63
C PRO A 86 -23.88 -12.59 -8.58
N GLU A 87 -23.00 -11.62 -8.27
CA GLU A 87 -22.65 -10.49 -9.14
C GLU A 87 -21.16 -10.60 -9.50
N THR A 88 -20.75 -10.17 -10.70
CA THR A 88 -19.33 -10.22 -11.13
C THR A 88 -18.40 -9.40 -10.24
N SER A 89 -18.93 -8.35 -9.60
CA SER A 89 -18.25 -7.55 -8.56
C SER A 89 -17.93 -8.36 -7.29
N ALA A 90 -18.71 -9.39 -6.96
CA ALA A 90 -18.48 -10.27 -5.81
C ALA A 90 -17.31 -11.24 -6.05
N LEU A 91 -17.07 -11.64 -7.30
CA LEU A 91 -15.89 -12.43 -7.68
C LEU A 91 -14.59 -11.60 -7.58
N ASP A 92 -14.64 -10.33 -7.99
CA ASP A 92 -13.54 -9.39 -7.83
C ASP A 92 -13.19 -9.18 -6.35
N GLY A 93 -14.20 -8.97 -5.51
CA GLY A 93 -14.02 -8.86 -4.06
C GLY A 93 -13.39 -10.13 -3.45
N SER A 94 -13.84 -11.32 -3.88
CA SER A 94 -13.29 -12.60 -3.43
C SER A 94 -11.83 -12.79 -3.88
N SER A 95 -11.51 -12.45 -5.13
CA SER A 95 -10.15 -12.51 -5.69
C SER A 95 -9.18 -11.58 -4.93
N ARG A 96 -9.62 -10.35 -4.63
CA ARG A 96 -8.85 -9.40 -3.82
C ARG A 96 -8.63 -9.89 -2.39
N ALA A 97 -9.67 -10.44 -1.75
CA ALA A 97 -9.58 -11.01 -0.42
C ALA A 97 -8.61 -12.19 -0.37
N ILE A 98 -8.70 -13.13 -1.31
CA ILE A 98 -7.79 -14.27 -1.42
C ILE A 98 -6.35 -13.79 -1.63
N LYS A 99 -6.14 -12.83 -2.54
CA LYS A 99 -4.81 -12.24 -2.78
C LYS A 99 -4.22 -11.62 -1.50
N GLU A 100 -5.03 -10.95 -0.69
CA GLU A 100 -4.59 -10.38 0.58
C GLU A 100 -4.30 -11.44 1.64
N ILE A 101 -5.13 -12.49 1.74
CA ILE A 101 -4.90 -13.62 2.67
C ILE A 101 -3.58 -14.33 2.32
N VAL A 102 -3.40 -14.65 1.04
CA VAL A 102 -2.15 -15.26 0.55
C VAL A 102 -0.97 -14.31 0.78
N GLY A 103 -1.14 -13.02 0.50
CA GLY A 103 -0.12 -12.00 0.74
C GLY A 103 0.33 -11.91 2.20
N ARG A 104 -0.59 -12.09 3.17
CA ARG A 104 -0.26 -12.15 4.60
C ARG A 104 0.43 -13.45 5.02
N LEU A 105 0.09 -14.57 4.37
CA LEU A 105 0.66 -15.88 4.68
C LEU A 105 2.06 -16.08 4.11
N VAL A 106 2.29 -15.59 2.88
CA VAL A 106 3.55 -15.80 2.14
C VAL A 106 4.52 -14.63 2.31
N GLY A 107 4.02 -13.41 2.55
CA GLY A 107 4.85 -12.21 2.74
C GLY A 107 5.49 -12.08 4.13
N ARG A 108 5.88 -13.20 4.74
CA ARG A 108 6.67 -13.24 5.98
C ARG A 108 8.15 -13.20 5.67
#